data_AF-A0A9X4FHV2-F1
#
_entry.id   AF-A0A9X4FHV2-F1
#
_cell.length_a   1.000
_cell.length_b   1.000
_cell.length_c   1.000
_cell.angle_alpha   90.00
_cell.angle_beta   90.00
_cell.angle_gamma   90.00
#
_symmetry.space_group_name_H-M   'P 1'
#
loop_
_entity.id
_entity.type
_entity.pdbx_description
1 polymer ?
#
loop_
_entity_poly.entity_id
_entity_poly.type
_entity_poly.pdbx_seq_one_letter_code
_entity_poly.pdbx_strand_id
1 'polypeptide(L)' 'MATTLPRITARVDVDTQDLLTKAAAIAGMPSINSFVLSAAIEKAKQVIEREQALK' A
#
# COMPACT_ATOMS: atom_id res chain seq x y z
N MET A 1 1.33 1.59 26.40
CA MET A 1 1.84 2.64 25.49
C MET A 1 0.93 2.66 24.27
N ALA A 2 0.08 3.68 24.11
CA ALA A 2 -0.78 3.81 22.93
C ALA A 2 0.05 4.36 21.77
N THR A 3 0.06 3.67 20.62
CA THR A 3 0.68 4.19 19.40
C THR A 3 -0.19 5.34 18.88
N THR A 4 0.30 6.57 18.96
CA THR A 4 -0.45 7.83 18.69
C THR A 4 -0.68 8.13 17.21
N LEU A 5 -0.23 7.28 16.29
CA LEU A 5 -0.36 7.47 14.85
C LEU A 5 -1.64 6.82 14.30
N PRO A 6 -2.33 7.46 13.33
CA PRO A 6 -3.46 6.87 12.63
C PRO A 6 -3.07 5.54 11.97
N ARG A 7 -3.95 4.53 12.07
CA ARG A 7 -3.76 3.22 11.43
C ARG A 7 -4.63 3.11 10.19
N ILE A 8 -4.09 2.46 9.17
CA ILE A 8 -4.85 2.03 7.99
C ILE A 8 -5.18 0.54 8.19
N THR A 9 -6.46 0.18 8.12
CA THR A 9 -6.94 -1.20 8.25
C THR A 9 -7.99 -1.47 7.18
N ALA A 10 -7.84 -2.56 6.43
CA ALA A 10 -8.79 -2.99 5.41
C ALA A 10 -9.00 -4.50 5.49
N ARG A 11 -10.21 -4.96 5.14
CA ARG A 11 -10.50 -6.39 4.97
C ARG A 11 -10.14 -6.79 3.54
N VAL A 12 -9.45 -7.91 3.40
CA VAL A 12 -9.11 -8.52 2.12
C VAL A 12 -9.69 -9.93 2.08
N ASP A 13 -10.16 -10.35 0.91
CA ASP A 13 -10.49 -11.75 0.68
C ASP A 13 -9.21 -12.57 0.45
N VAL A 14 -9.38 -13.89 0.32
CA VAL A 14 -8.28 -14.84 0.17
C VAL A 14 -7.48 -14.60 -1.11
N ASP A 15 -8.17 -14.28 -2.21
CA ASP A 15 -7.54 -14.09 -3.52
C ASP A 15 -6.70 -12.81 -3.53
N THR A 16 -7.22 -11.73 -2.94
CA THR A 16 -6.49 -10.46 -2.77
C THR A 16 -5.31 -10.65 -1.84
N GLN A 17 -5.47 -11.41 -0.75
CA GLN A 17 -4.37 -11.69 0.17
C GLN A 17 -3.23 -12.46 -0.51
N ASP A 18 -3.55 -13.49 -1.31
CA ASP A 18 -2.56 -14.28 -2.06
C ASP A 18 -1.82 -13.42 -3.09
N LEU A 19 -2.56 -12.59 -3.85
CA LEU A 19 -1.99 -11.64 -4.80
C LEU A 19 -0.99 -10.69 -4.12
N LEU A 20 -1.40 -10.06 -3.01
CA LEU A 20 -0.54 -9.13 -2.27
C LEU A 20 0.67 -9.82 -1.64
N THR A 21 0.52 -11.07 -1.20
CA THR A 21 1.61 -11.88 -0.66
C THR A 21 2.68 -12.16 -1.72
N LYS A 22 2.25 -12.60 -2.90
CA LYS A 22 3.15 -12.84 -4.04
C LYS A 22 3.84 -11.56 -4.49
N ALA A 23 3.09 -10.46 -4.61
CA ALA A 23 3.64 -9.18 -4.99
C ALA A 23 4.67 -8.65 -3.98
N ALA A 24 4.39 -8.78 -2.68
CA ALA A 24 5.34 -8.41 -1.63
C ALA A 24 6.64 -9.24 -1.71
N ALA A 25 6.53 -10.54 -1.97
CA ALA A 25 7.70 -11.42 -2.13
C ALA A 25 8.54 -11.03 -3.36
N ILE A 26 7.90 -10.74 -4.50
CA ILE A 26 8.58 -10.29 -5.72
C ILE A 26 9.29 -8.95 -5.51
N ALA A 27 8.65 -8.03 -4.78
CA ALA A 27 9.21 -6.72 -4.44
C ALA A 27 10.29 -6.79 -3.34
N GLY A 28 10.62 -7.97 -2.81
CA GLY A 28 11.61 -8.15 -1.75
C GLY A 28 11.16 -7.55 -0.40
N MET A 29 9.86 -7.39 -0.19
CA MET A 29 9.32 -6.78 1.02
C MET A 29 9.00 -7.84 2.09
N PRO A 30 9.29 -7.55 3.36
CA PRO A 30 9.17 -8.52 4.44
C PRO A 30 7.72 -8.80 4.86
N SER A 31 6.76 -7.97 4.44
CA SER A 31 5.36 -8.16 4.80
C SER A 31 4.40 -7.52 3.80
N ILE A 32 3.17 -8.05 3.75
CA ILE A 32 2.05 -7.46 3.00
C ILE A 32 1.82 -6.01 3.43
N ASN A 33 1.91 -5.71 4.73
CA ASN A 33 1.66 -4.36 5.24
C ASN A 33 2.68 -3.34 4.72
N SER A 34 3.96 -3.73 4.66
CA SER A 34 5.02 -2.90 4.06
C SER A 34 4.75 -2.64 2.58
N PHE A 35 4.32 -3.68 1.85
CA PHE A 35 3.95 -3.57 0.44
C PHE A 35 2.76 -2.66 0.19
N VAL A 36 1.66 -2.87 0.92
CA VAL A 36 0.44 -2.05 0.78
C VAL A 36 0.73 -0.59 1.09
N LEU A 37 1.48 -0.29 2.15
CA LEU A 37 1.83 1.08 2.50
C LEU A 37 2.69 1.74 1.40
N SER A 38 3.73 1.04 0.92
CA SER A 38 4.60 1.57 -0.13
C SER A 38 3.83 1.81 -1.43
N ALA A 39 3.01 0.85 -1.84
CA ALA A 39 2.19 0.95 -3.05
C ALA A 39 1.16 2.09 -2.95
N ALA A 40 0.53 2.27 -1.78
CA ALA A 40 -0.40 3.37 -1.55
C ALA A 40 0.29 4.75 -1.64
N ILE A 41 1.50 4.88 -1.10
CA ILE A 41 2.29 6.12 -1.18
C ILE A 41 2.68 6.42 -2.63
N GLU A 42 3.18 5.42 -3.35
CA GLU A 42 3.57 5.57 -4.75
C GLU A 42 2.38 6.00 -5.61
N LYS A 43 1.23 5.32 -5.44
CA LYS A 43 0.02 5.65 -6.17
C LYS A 43 -0.50 7.05 -5.83
N ALA A 44 -0.45 7.45 -4.55
CA ALA A 44 -0.85 8.77 -4.12
C ALA A 44 -0.01 9.88 -4.78
N LYS A 45 1.31 9.71 -4.86
CA LYS A 45 2.20 10.65 -5.55
C LYS A 45 1.84 10.78 -7.03
N GLN A 46 1.69 9.65 -7.73
CA GLN A 46 1.32 9.65 -9.15
C GLN A 46 -0.03 10.34 -9.41
N VAL A 47 -1.02 10.13 -8.54
CA VAL A 47 -2.34 10.78 -8.67
C VAL A 47 -2.20 12.29 -8.48
N ILE A 48 -1.48 12.74 -7.45
CA ILE A 48 -1.28 14.18 -7.19
C ILE A 48 -0.51 14.84 -8.33
N GLU A 49 0.59 14.23 -8.78
CA GLU A 49 1.41 14.75 -9.89
C GLU A 49 0.59 14.85 -11.19
N ARG A 50 -0.23 13.82 -11.49
CA ARG A 50 -1.10 13.83 -12.65
C ARG A 50 -2.15 14.94 -12.59
N GLU A 51 -2.78 15.14 -11.43
CA GLU A 51 -3.77 16.21 -11.25
C GLU A 51 -3.14 17.60 -11.34
N GLN A 52 -1.92 17.77 -10.83
CA GLN A 52 -1.20 19.04 -10.93
C GLN A 52 -0.71 19.35 -12.35
N ALA A 53 -0.33 18.34 -13.13
CA ALA A 53 0.08 18.52 -14.53
C ALA A 53 -1.09 18.82 -15.48
N LEU A 54 -2.32 18.49 -15.08
CA LEU A 54 -3.54 18.76 -15.85
C LEU A 54 -4.19 20.12 -15.50
N LYS A 55 -3.70 20.82 -14.47
CA LYS A 55 -4.10 22.18 -14.09
C LYS A 55 -3.09 23.22 -14.59
#